data_AF-A0A2W2EUY4-F1
#
_entry.id   AF-A0A2W2EUY4-F1
#
_cell.length_a   1.000
_cell.length_b   1.000
_cell.length_c   1.000
_cell.angle_alpha   90.00
_cell.angle_beta   90.00
_cell.angle_gamma   90.00
#
_symmetry.space_group_name_H-M   'P 1'
#
loop_
_entity.id
_entity.type
_entity.pdbx_description
1 polymer ?
#
loop_
_entity_poly.entity_id
_entity_poly.type
_entity_poly.pdbx_seq_one_letter_code
_entity_poly.pdbx_strand_id
1 'polypeptide(L)'
;MGTRGPVPKRSDQRRRTNKPEGGEVTKAPSRSVRVAPPAAEARWHPLAREWYDSLAESGQSAFYEPSDWAQARVWAELLSRELKKRSRVSAQMVAAWAAGATELLTTEGARRRMRLELERAGEMDGDEEAAVVAIDEYQKRLSG
;
A
#
# COMPACT_ATOMS: atom_id res chain seq x y z
N MET A 1 -11.22 -24.67 8.25
CA MET A 1 -11.49 -23.32 7.70
C MET A 1 -10.18 -22.72 7.21
N GLY A 2 -9.87 -22.86 5.91
CA GLY A 2 -8.66 -22.32 5.30
C GLY A 2 -9.02 -21.57 4.03
N THR A 3 -9.22 -20.26 4.12
CA THR A 3 -9.60 -19.39 2.99
C THR A 3 -8.41 -18.55 2.56
N ARG A 4 -7.32 -19.17 2.13
CA ARG A 4 -6.20 -18.44 1.49
C ARG A 4 -5.60 -19.28 0.38
N GLY A 5 -6.14 -19.12 -0.83
CA GLY A 5 -5.50 -19.61 -2.04
C GLY A 5 -4.14 -18.93 -2.26
N PRO A 6 -3.29 -19.48 -3.14
CA PRO A 6 -1.98 -18.94 -3.44
C PRO A 6 -2.05 -17.47 -3.89
N VAL A 7 -1.03 -16.70 -3.55
CA VAL A 7 -0.91 -15.28 -3.94
C VAL A 7 -1.06 -15.16 -5.46
N PRO A 8 -1.98 -14.34 -5.98
CA PRO A 8 -2.16 -14.16 -7.42
C PRO A 8 -0.88 -13.68 -8.11
N LYS A 9 -0.67 -14.14 -9.35
CA LYS A 9 0.41 -13.66 -10.23
C LYS A 9 0.26 -12.17 -10.53
N ARG A 10 1.39 -11.52 -10.84
CA ARG A 10 1.46 -10.11 -11.25
C ARG A 10 0.56 -9.83 -12.47
N SER A 11 0.07 -8.60 -12.57
CA SER A 11 -0.91 -8.17 -13.59
C SER A 11 -0.40 -8.40 -15.03
N ASP A 12 0.87 -8.07 -15.29
CA ASP A 12 1.65 -8.33 -16.51
C ASP A 12 1.71 -9.82 -16.92
N GLN A 13 1.58 -10.74 -15.96
CA GLN A 13 1.58 -12.18 -16.18
C GLN A 13 0.17 -12.77 -16.38
N ARG A 14 -0.86 -11.93 -16.47
CA ARG A 14 -2.26 -12.35 -16.63
C ARG A 14 -2.78 -12.01 -18.03
N ARG A 15 -3.02 -13.03 -18.86
CA ARG A 15 -3.93 -12.93 -20.01
C ARG A 15 -5.38 -12.95 -19.48
N ARG A 16 -6.17 -11.89 -19.70
CA ARG A 16 -7.49 -11.71 -19.06
C ARG A 16 -8.64 -11.66 -20.09
N THR A 17 -9.67 -12.50 -19.93
CA THR A 17 -10.87 -12.55 -20.79
C THR A 17 -12.19 -12.22 -20.07
N ASN A 18 -12.26 -12.17 -18.73
CA ASN A 18 -13.56 -12.09 -18.02
C ASN A 18 -13.84 -10.78 -17.25
N LYS A 19 -15.12 -10.38 -17.32
CA LYS A 19 -15.79 -9.28 -16.57
C LYS A 19 -15.67 -9.47 -15.04
N PRO A 20 -15.54 -8.41 -14.24
CA PRO A 20 -15.34 -8.54 -12.78
C PRO A 20 -16.63 -8.97 -12.05
N GLU A 21 -16.52 -9.98 -11.18
CA GLU A 21 -17.51 -10.28 -10.14
C GLU A 21 -17.48 -9.18 -9.07
N GLY A 22 -18.63 -8.57 -8.76
CA GLY A 22 -18.75 -7.59 -7.66
C GLY A 22 -19.76 -6.45 -7.84
N GLY A 23 -20.32 -6.26 -9.04
CA GLY A 23 -21.22 -5.13 -9.31
C GLY A 23 -20.48 -3.78 -9.45
N GLU A 24 -21.22 -2.70 -9.67
CA GLU A 24 -20.66 -1.34 -9.75
C GLU A 24 -20.27 -0.84 -8.35
N VAL A 25 -19.06 -0.28 -8.25
CA VAL A 25 -18.54 0.30 -7.00
C VAL A 25 -19.24 1.64 -6.75
N THR A 26 -20.03 1.72 -5.67
CA THR A 26 -20.55 2.99 -5.17
C THR A 26 -19.41 3.85 -4.64
N LYS A 27 -19.19 5.02 -5.24
CA LYS A 27 -18.15 5.97 -4.82
C LYS A 27 -18.73 6.98 -3.83
N ALA A 28 -18.08 7.12 -2.67
CA ALA A 28 -18.33 8.22 -1.74
C ALA A 28 -17.22 9.29 -1.90
N PRO A 29 -17.53 10.58 -1.70
CA PRO A 29 -16.51 11.62 -1.78
C PRO A 29 -15.52 11.51 -0.62
N SER A 30 -14.22 11.57 -0.92
CA SER A 30 -13.21 11.86 0.10
C SER A 30 -13.33 13.32 0.53
N ARG A 31 -13.09 13.60 1.81
CA ARG A 31 -13.21 14.94 2.37
C ARG A 31 -12.03 15.85 2.02
N SER A 32 -10.90 15.27 1.60
CA SER A 32 -9.67 16.00 1.30
C SER A 32 -8.91 15.39 0.14
N VAL A 33 -8.30 16.23 -0.71
CA VAL A 33 -7.47 15.80 -1.84
C VAL A 33 -6.18 15.10 -1.37
N ARG A 34 -5.67 15.46 -0.18
CA ARG A 34 -4.55 14.80 0.48
C ARG A 34 -4.76 14.81 1.99
N VAL A 35 -4.56 13.65 2.61
CA VAL A 35 -4.61 13.49 4.07
C VAL A 35 -3.18 13.56 4.60
N ALA A 36 -2.88 14.58 5.41
CA ALA A 36 -1.57 14.68 6.04
C ALA A 36 -1.44 13.65 7.18
N PRO A 37 -0.35 12.86 7.22
CA PRO A 37 -0.10 11.94 8.32
C PRO A 37 0.08 12.72 9.63
N PRO A 38 -0.58 12.31 10.73
CA PRO A 38 -0.27 12.83 12.04
C PRO A 38 1.19 12.56 12.42
N ALA A 39 1.79 13.44 13.23
CA ALA A 39 3.13 13.18 13.76
C ALA A 39 3.15 11.94 14.66
N ALA A 40 4.21 11.13 14.53
CA ALA A 40 4.45 10.02 15.44
C ALA A 40 4.76 10.51 16.86
N GLU A 41 4.43 9.68 17.85
CA GLU A 41 4.64 10.05 19.24
C GLU A 41 6.11 9.90 19.65
N ALA A 42 6.70 10.97 20.18
CA ALA A 42 8.09 10.99 20.64
C ALA A 42 8.38 9.98 21.78
N ARG A 43 7.33 9.50 22.47
CA ARG A 43 7.47 8.45 23.48
C ARG A 43 7.50 7.04 22.91
N TRP A 44 7.16 6.81 21.65
CA TRP A 44 7.13 5.44 21.11
C TRP A 44 8.51 4.80 21.04
N HIS A 45 8.53 3.47 21.12
CA HIS A 45 9.71 2.67 20.82
C HIS A 45 10.25 3.02 19.42
N PRO A 46 11.58 3.12 19.21
CA PRO A 46 12.16 3.53 17.92
C PRO A 46 11.59 2.76 16.72
N LEU A 47 11.56 1.43 16.79
CA LEU A 47 11.02 0.60 15.70
C LEU A 47 9.52 0.81 15.42
N ALA A 48 8.73 1.11 16.45
CA ALA A 48 7.29 1.37 16.25
C ALA A 48 7.06 2.73 15.60
N ARG A 49 7.90 3.71 15.92
CA ARG A 49 7.92 5.02 15.28
C ARG A 49 8.35 4.92 13.82
N GLU A 50 9.49 4.27 13.57
CA GLU A 50 10.01 4.02 12.22
C GLU A 50 8.97 3.32 11.35
N TRP A 51 8.31 2.27 11.88
CA TRP A 51 7.22 1.61 11.18
C TRP A 51 6.08 2.58 10.83
N TYR A 52 5.62 3.38 11.78
CA TYR A 52 4.52 4.34 11.54
C TYR A 52 4.92 5.41 10.51
N ASP A 53 6.11 5.98 10.64
CA ASP A 53 6.62 7.01 9.72
C ASP A 53 6.80 6.44 8.29
N SER A 54 7.25 5.19 8.16
CA SER A 54 7.39 4.52 6.86
C SER A 54 6.08 4.39 6.09
N LEU A 55 4.93 4.43 6.77
CA LEU A 55 3.63 4.42 6.10
C LEU A 55 3.46 5.68 5.25
N ALA A 56 3.91 6.83 5.73
CA ALA A 56 3.76 8.11 5.04
C ALA A 56 4.66 8.20 3.79
N GLU A 57 5.79 7.53 3.82
CA GLU A 57 6.75 7.48 2.70
C GLU A 57 6.34 6.47 1.63
N SER A 58 5.51 5.49 1.98
CA SER A 58 5.15 4.40 1.10
C SER A 58 3.92 4.72 0.24
N GLY A 59 3.95 4.32 -1.04
CA GLY A 59 2.97 4.75 -2.04
C GLY A 59 1.51 4.38 -1.74
N GLN A 60 1.24 3.35 -0.94
CA GLN A 60 -0.14 3.02 -0.53
C GLN A 60 -0.82 4.09 0.32
N SER A 61 -0.06 4.98 0.96
CA SER A 61 -0.62 6.08 1.76
C SER A 61 -1.45 7.06 0.92
N ALA A 62 -1.30 7.04 -0.41
CA ALA A 62 -2.17 7.75 -1.33
C ALA A 62 -3.65 7.38 -1.18
N PHE A 63 -3.96 6.21 -0.61
CA PHE A 63 -5.32 5.72 -0.36
C PHE A 63 -5.78 5.93 1.09
N TYR A 64 -4.93 6.44 1.98
CA TYR A 64 -5.26 6.53 3.40
C TYR A 64 -6.17 7.72 3.69
N GLU A 65 -7.22 7.44 4.43
CA GLU A 65 -8.11 8.40 5.05
C GLU A 65 -7.67 8.68 6.51
N PRO A 66 -8.21 9.72 7.17
CA PRO A 66 -7.88 10.00 8.57
C PRO A 66 -8.13 8.82 9.52
N SER A 67 -9.11 7.96 9.19
CA SER A 67 -9.40 6.72 9.92
C SER A 67 -8.26 5.71 9.84
N ASP A 68 -7.60 5.58 8.69
CA ASP A 68 -6.47 4.66 8.52
C ASP A 68 -5.27 5.13 9.32
N TRP A 69 -5.00 6.44 9.30
CA TRP A 69 -3.97 7.04 10.16
C TRP A 69 -4.27 6.85 11.64
N ALA A 70 -5.53 6.99 12.06
CA ALA A 70 -5.94 6.73 13.44
C ALA A 70 -5.71 5.25 13.82
N GLN A 71 -6.08 4.31 12.93
CA GLN A 71 -5.82 2.89 13.14
C GLN A 71 -4.32 2.59 13.24
N ALA A 72 -3.51 3.17 12.36
CA ALA A 72 -2.06 3.04 12.38
C ALA A 72 -1.45 3.54 13.71
N ARG A 73 -1.96 4.65 14.27
CA ARG A 73 -1.49 5.16 15.58
C ARG A 73 -1.80 4.19 16.72
N VAL A 74 -2.98 3.56 16.71
CA VAL A 74 -3.35 2.54 17.69
C VAL A 74 -2.38 1.36 17.62
N TRP A 75 -2.10 0.86 16.42
CA TRP A 75 -1.16 -0.24 16.23
C TRP A 75 0.28 0.13 16.62
N ALA A 76 0.73 1.35 16.31
CA ALA A 76 2.06 1.84 16.70
C ALA A 76 2.19 1.93 18.23
N GLU A 77 1.17 2.43 18.94
CA GLU A 77 1.15 2.48 20.40
C GLU A 77 1.19 1.07 21.01
N LEU A 78 0.38 0.14 20.51
CA LEU A 78 0.35 -1.24 21.00
C LEU A 78 1.69 -1.96 20.75
N LEU A 79 2.25 -1.82 19.53
CA LEU A 79 3.57 -2.36 19.20
C LEU A 79 4.66 -1.74 20.09
N SER A 80 4.65 -0.42 20.27
CA SER A 80 5.59 0.27 21.15
C SER A 80 5.53 -0.25 22.59
N ARG A 81 4.31 -0.44 23.14
CA ARG A 81 4.13 -1.03 24.46
C ARG A 81 4.69 -2.44 24.52
N GLU A 82 4.41 -3.26 23.52
CA GLU A 82 4.89 -4.64 23.47
C GLU A 82 6.43 -4.71 23.43
N LEU A 83 7.06 -3.90 22.57
CA LEU A 83 8.52 -3.87 22.40
C LEU A 83 9.27 -3.30 23.60
N LYS A 84 8.61 -2.44 24.41
CA LYS A 84 9.22 -1.87 25.62
C LYS A 84 9.13 -2.77 26.85
N LYS A 85 8.30 -3.81 26.81
CA LYS A 85 8.19 -4.74 27.93
C LYS A 85 9.53 -5.44 28.13
N ARG A 86 9.89 -5.68 29.39
CA ARG A 86 11.05 -6.51 29.75
C ARG A 86 10.77 -8.01 29.65
N SER A 87 9.50 -8.39 29.45
CA SER A 87 9.06 -9.76 29.27
C SER A 87 9.20 -10.21 27.82
N ARG A 88 9.00 -11.51 27.56
CA ARG A 88 8.92 -12.04 26.20
C ARG A 88 7.77 -11.36 25.44
N VAL A 89 8.00 -11.14 24.15
CA VAL A 89 6.98 -10.62 23.22
C VAL A 89 5.85 -11.64 23.07
N SER A 90 4.61 -11.17 23.18
CA SER A 90 3.41 -11.97 23.01
C SER A 90 3.21 -12.33 21.54
N ALA A 91 3.20 -13.63 21.23
CA ALA A 91 2.92 -14.13 19.89
C ALA A 91 1.52 -13.74 19.39
N GLN A 92 0.53 -13.71 20.29
CA GLN A 92 -0.83 -13.28 19.95
C GLN A 92 -0.89 -11.78 19.59
N MET A 93 -0.12 -10.95 20.31
CA MET A 93 -0.01 -9.51 20.01
C MET A 93 0.67 -9.29 18.66
N VAL A 94 1.75 -10.02 18.37
CA VAL A 94 2.43 -9.97 17.06
C VAL A 94 1.50 -10.40 15.94
N ALA A 95 0.72 -11.46 16.11
CA ALA A 95 -0.24 -11.92 15.10
C ALA A 95 -1.34 -10.88 14.84
N ALA A 96 -1.88 -10.24 15.89
CA ALA A 96 -2.88 -9.18 15.75
C ALA A 96 -2.31 -7.95 15.05
N TRP A 97 -1.11 -7.53 15.44
CA TRP A 97 -0.41 -6.41 14.78
C TRP A 97 -0.14 -6.70 13.29
N ALA A 98 0.32 -7.91 12.95
CA ALA A 98 0.60 -8.29 11.57
C ALA A 98 -0.68 -8.31 10.69
N ALA A 99 -1.82 -8.65 11.29
CA ALA A 99 -3.12 -8.54 10.61
C ALA A 99 -3.49 -7.06 10.36
N GLY A 100 -3.37 -6.18 11.37
CA GLY A 100 -3.60 -4.75 11.20
C GLY A 100 -2.66 -4.10 10.19
N ALA A 101 -1.38 -4.44 10.21
CA ALA A 101 -0.40 -3.98 9.22
C ALA A 101 -0.75 -4.47 7.80
N THR A 102 -1.40 -5.63 7.67
CA THR A 102 -1.89 -6.15 6.38
C THR A 102 -3.08 -5.35 5.87
N GLU A 103 -4.00 -4.94 6.74
CA GLU A 103 -5.13 -4.06 6.39
C GLU A 103 -4.63 -2.72 5.85
N LEU A 104 -3.56 -2.20 6.44
CA LEU A 104 -2.84 -1.01 5.98
C LEU A 104 -1.95 -1.24 4.74
N LEU A 105 -1.99 -2.41 4.10
CA LEU A 105 -1.28 -2.68 2.83
C LEU A 105 0.26 -2.54 2.89
N THR A 106 0.85 -2.74 4.08
CA THR A 106 2.30 -2.56 4.30
C THR A 106 3.17 -3.54 3.51
N THR A 107 2.66 -4.76 3.26
CA THR A 107 3.41 -5.80 2.52
C THR A 107 2.99 -5.87 1.05
N GLU A 108 3.92 -6.26 0.19
CA GLU A 108 3.61 -6.51 -1.23
C GLU A 108 2.51 -7.58 -1.38
N GLY A 109 2.54 -8.63 -0.56
CA GLY A 109 1.51 -9.65 -0.54
C GLY A 109 0.12 -9.11 -0.18
N ALA A 110 0.03 -8.08 0.67
CA ALA A 110 -1.23 -7.39 0.96
C ALA A 110 -1.73 -6.57 -0.23
N ARG A 111 -0.83 -5.82 -0.86
CA ARG A 111 -1.15 -5.02 -2.07
C ARG A 111 -1.61 -5.89 -3.23
N ARG A 112 -0.87 -6.94 -3.56
CA ARG A 112 -1.21 -7.86 -4.66
C ARG A 112 -2.57 -8.54 -4.46
N ARG A 113 -2.96 -8.86 -3.22
CA ARG A 113 -4.30 -9.40 -2.92
C ARG A 113 -5.42 -8.42 -3.27
N MET A 114 -5.18 -7.13 -3.09
CA MET A 114 -6.09 -6.05 -3.50
C MET A 114 -5.88 -5.61 -4.94
N ARG A 115 -5.02 -6.30 -5.70
CA ARG A 115 -4.62 -5.95 -7.08
C ARG A 115 -4.03 -4.54 -7.18
N LEU A 116 -3.32 -4.12 -6.14
CA LEU A 116 -2.55 -2.89 -6.11
C LEU A 116 -1.07 -3.24 -6.36
N GLU A 117 -0.42 -2.46 -7.21
CA GLU A 117 1.00 -2.53 -7.51
C GLU A 117 1.59 -1.12 -7.31
N LEU A 118 2.82 -1.04 -6.79
CA LEU A 118 3.53 0.23 -6.61
C LEU A 118 4.57 0.33 -7.72
N GLU A 119 4.44 1.34 -8.56
CA GLU A 119 5.45 1.70 -9.55
C GLU A 119 6.60 2.45 -8.86
N ARG A 120 7.84 2.22 -9.31
CA ARG A 120 8.99 2.98 -8.83
C ARG A 120 9.11 4.27 -9.63
N ALA A 121 9.32 5.38 -8.94
CA ALA A 121 9.54 6.66 -9.60
C ALA A 121 10.73 6.56 -10.56
N GLY A 122 10.50 6.87 -11.84
CA GLY A 122 11.50 6.84 -12.90
C GLY A 122 11.57 5.54 -13.73
N GLU A 123 10.82 4.50 -13.36
CA GLU A 123 10.56 3.38 -14.27
C GLU A 123 9.38 3.78 -15.16
N MET A 124 9.65 4.13 -16.41
CA MET A 124 8.61 4.14 -17.45
C MET A 124 8.26 2.68 -17.73
N ASP A 125 6.97 2.35 -17.77
CA ASP A 125 6.56 1.05 -18.28
C ASP A 125 7.01 0.95 -19.75
N GLY A 126 7.37 -0.25 -20.21
CA GLY A 126 7.82 -0.48 -21.58
C GLY A 126 6.76 -0.06 -22.61
N ASP A 127 5.48 -0.12 -22.24
CA ASP A 127 4.38 0.39 -23.05
C ASP A 127 4.38 1.93 -23.15
N GLU A 128 4.72 2.62 -22.06
CA GLU A 128 4.83 4.09 -22.02
C GLU A 128 6.09 4.57 -22.75
N GLU A 129 7.20 3.85 -22.61
CA GLU A 129 8.44 4.09 -23.37
C GLU A 129 8.20 3.88 -24.87
N ALA A 130 7.53 2.79 -25.27
CA ALA A 130 7.16 2.55 -26.66
C ALA A 130 6.22 3.61 -27.22
N ALA A 131 5.27 4.10 -26.42
CA ALA A 131 4.37 5.18 -26.82
C ALA A 131 5.11 6.51 -27.06
N VAL A 132 6.07 6.86 -26.18
CA VAL A 132 6.90 8.06 -26.36
C VAL A 132 7.76 7.96 -27.62
N VAL A 133 8.38 6.80 -27.87
CA VAL A 133 9.15 6.55 -29.10
C VAL A 133 8.28 6.70 -30.34
N ALA A 134 7.08 6.12 -30.34
CA ALA A 134 6.15 6.22 -31.48
C ALA A 134 5.72 7.68 -31.77
N ILE A 135 5.53 8.50 -30.73
CA ILE A 135 5.19 9.92 -30.88
C ILE A 135 6.39 10.70 -31.43
N ASP A 136 7.60 10.45 -30.96
CA ASP A 136 8.82 11.12 -31.44
C ASP A 136 9.11 10.79 -32.91
N GLU A 137 8.93 9.51 -33.32
CA GLU A 137 9.01 9.11 -34.72
C GLU A 137 7.97 9.81 -35.61
N TYR A 138 6.74 9.96 -35.10
CA TYR A 138 5.68 10.67 -35.83
C TYR A 138 6.02 12.16 -36.00
N GLN A 139 6.53 12.82 -34.97
CA GLN A 139 6.93 14.23 -35.05
C GLN A 139 8.07 14.44 -36.04
N LYS A 140 9.08 13.57 -36.07
CA LYS A 140 10.18 13.60 -37.05
C LYS A 140 9.70 13.47 -38.50
N ARG A 141 8.62 12.72 -38.75
CA ARG A 141 8.02 12.59 -40.08
C ARG A 141 7.24 13.83 -40.52
N LEU A 142 6.76 14.64 -39.58
CA LEU A 142 6.01 15.86 -39.84
C LEU A 142 6.87 17.12 -39.97
N SER A 143 8.06 17.11 -39.37
CA SER A 143 9.02 18.22 -39.44
C SER A 143 10.04 18.10 -40.59
N GLY A 144 9.92 17.06 -41.42
CA GLY A 144 10.70 16.82 -42.64
C GLY A 144 10.04 17.39 -43.89
#